data_AF-A0A0P7GTG1-F1
#
_entry.id   AF-A0A0P7GTG1-F1
#
_cell.length_a   1.000
_cell.length_b   1.000
_cell.length_c   1.000
_cell.angle_alpha   90.00
_cell.angle_beta   90.00
_cell.angle_gamma   90.00
#
_symmetry.space_group_name_H-M   'P 1'
#
loop_
_entity.id
_entity.type
_entity.pdbx_description
1 polymer ?
#
loop_
_entity_poly.entity_id
_entity_poly.type
_entity_poly.pdbx_seq_one_letter_code
_entity_poly.pdbx_strand_id
1 'polypeptide(L)'
;MDDRIREHARTLVDWSARIEAGDDVVLSVSEGAHDLAVAVAEELGKRDANVVTLYDADEVDRAHTLAHSGEFDESPEFERALYEHADAMLRLGGGRNTTASADVPAGKRRRKSDHGRGSARRGWTPTGCRRSTRRARWLSRRV
;
A
#
# COMPACT_ATOMS: atom_id res chain seq x y z
N MET A 1 17.37 -15.82 -4.06
CA MET A 1 16.12 -15.63 -3.29
C MET A 1 15.77 -16.94 -2.61
N ASP A 2 15.42 -16.91 -1.31
CA ASP A 2 15.01 -18.06 -0.48
C ASP A 2 13.63 -18.59 -0.94
N ASP A 3 13.46 -19.91 -0.99
CA ASP A 3 12.20 -20.54 -1.44
C ASP A 3 11.00 -20.19 -0.56
N ARG A 4 11.21 -19.92 0.74
CA ARG A 4 10.14 -19.47 1.65
C ARG A 4 9.60 -18.10 1.24
N ILE A 5 10.44 -17.22 0.70
CA ILE A 5 10.01 -15.89 0.22
C ILE A 5 9.12 -16.06 -1.01
N ARG A 6 9.49 -16.96 -1.94
CA ARG A 6 8.69 -17.28 -3.13
C ARG A 6 7.33 -17.87 -2.75
N GLU A 7 7.32 -18.82 -1.83
CA GLU A 7 6.08 -19.44 -1.34
C GLU A 7 5.17 -18.42 -0.63
N HIS A 8 5.75 -17.52 0.15
CA HIS A 8 5.01 -16.46 0.81
C HIS A 8 4.40 -15.49 -0.22
N ALA A 9 5.17 -15.08 -1.23
CA ALA A 9 4.68 -14.24 -2.33
C ALA A 9 3.50 -14.89 -3.06
N ARG A 10 3.62 -16.17 -3.42
CA ARG A 10 2.52 -16.94 -4.03
C ARG A 10 1.28 -16.95 -3.13
N THR A 11 1.46 -17.16 -1.83
CA THR A 11 0.34 -17.16 -0.87
C THR A 11 -0.36 -15.81 -0.79
N LEU A 12 0.41 -14.71 -0.80
CA LEU A 12 -0.14 -13.36 -0.81
C LEU A 12 -0.95 -13.09 -2.08
N VAL A 13 -0.43 -13.44 -3.25
CA VAL A 13 -1.07 -13.16 -4.53
C VAL A 13 -2.30 -14.04 -4.78
N ASP A 14 -2.18 -15.36 -4.57
CA ASP A 14 -3.25 -16.31 -4.92
C ASP A 14 -4.38 -16.34 -3.91
N TRP A 15 -4.05 -16.32 -2.62
CA TRP A 15 -5.03 -16.62 -1.58
C TRP A 15 -5.49 -15.37 -0.84
N SER A 16 -4.54 -14.49 -0.52
CA SER A 16 -4.84 -13.28 0.27
C SER A 16 -5.43 -12.18 -0.61
N ALA A 17 -4.79 -11.90 -1.74
CA ALA A 17 -5.22 -10.87 -2.68
C ALA A 17 -6.20 -11.40 -3.72
N ARG A 18 -6.07 -12.68 -4.09
CA ARG A 18 -6.84 -13.31 -5.17
C ARG A 18 -6.74 -12.49 -6.45
N ILE A 19 -5.51 -12.20 -6.85
CA ILE A 19 -5.22 -11.38 -8.03
C ILE A 19 -5.68 -12.11 -9.28
N GLU A 20 -6.44 -11.39 -10.10
CA GLU A 20 -6.85 -11.82 -11.43
C GLU A 20 -6.00 -11.10 -12.50
N ALA A 21 -6.04 -11.62 -13.73
CA ALA A 21 -5.36 -10.97 -14.84
C ALA A 21 -5.93 -9.58 -15.12
N GLY A 22 -5.04 -8.62 -15.37
CA GLY A 22 -5.39 -7.22 -15.59
C GLY A 22 -5.86 -6.46 -14.35
N ASP A 23 -5.76 -7.02 -13.14
CA ASP A 23 -6.02 -6.26 -11.90
C ASP A 23 -4.96 -5.15 -11.73
N ASP A 24 -5.41 -3.96 -11.33
CA ASP A 24 -4.52 -2.84 -10.97
C ASP A 24 -4.12 -2.93 -9.49
N VAL A 25 -2.83 -3.12 -9.21
CA VAL A 25 -2.31 -3.44 -7.87
C VAL A 25 -1.36 -2.37 -7.35
N VAL A 26 -1.64 -1.87 -6.14
CA VAL A 26 -0.71 -1.00 -5.39
C VAL A 26 0.12 -1.85 -4.43
N LEU A 27 1.43 -1.87 -4.61
CA LEU A 27 2.37 -2.60 -3.77
C LEU A 27 3.19 -1.63 -2.91
N SER A 28 2.82 -1.48 -1.64
CA SER A 28 3.53 -0.68 -0.64
C SER A 28 4.60 -1.52 0.03
N VAL A 29 5.86 -1.11 -0.09
CA VAL A 29 7.03 -1.87 0.37
C VAL A 29 7.75 -1.09 1.45
N SER A 30 7.78 -1.64 2.67
CA SER A 30 8.56 -1.09 3.76
C SER A 30 10.02 -1.53 3.69
N GLU A 31 10.88 -0.84 4.45
CA GLU A 31 12.28 -1.22 4.62
C GLU A 31 12.39 -2.69 5.07
N GLY A 32 13.39 -3.41 4.54
CA GLY A 32 13.63 -4.82 4.86
C GLY A 32 12.70 -5.81 4.15
N ALA A 33 11.72 -5.35 3.35
CA ALA A 33 10.82 -6.22 2.59
C ALA A 33 11.19 -6.35 1.11
N HIS A 34 12.38 -5.92 0.70
CA HIS A 34 12.78 -5.85 -0.72
C HIS A 34 12.68 -7.20 -1.43
N ASP A 35 13.29 -8.25 -0.87
CA ASP A 35 13.27 -9.58 -1.49
C ASP A 35 11.84 -10.13 -1.64
N LEU A 36 10.98 -9.89 -0.65
CA LEU A 36 9.57 -10.27 -0.75
C LEU A 36 8.83 -9.44 -1.80
N ALA A 37 9.13 -8.15 -1.92
CA ALA A 37 8.53 -7.30 -2.94
C ALA A 37 8.88 -7.75 -4.35
N VAL A 38 10.14 -8.14 -4.60
CA VAL A 38 10.56 -8.71 -5.88
C VAL A 38 9.78 -10.00 -6.16
N ALA A 39 9.68 -10.89 -5.18
CA ALA A 39 8.94 -12.15 -5.34
C ALA A 39 7.44 -11.92 -5.64
N VAL A 40 6.81 -10.96 -4.96
CA VAL A 40 5.41 -10.59 -5.20
C VAL A 40 5.24 -9.98 -6.59
N ALA A 41 6.15 -9.09 -7.02
CA ALA A 41 6.11 -8.50 -8.36
C ALA A 41 6.26 -9.57 -9.46
N GLU A 42 7.12 -10.58 -9.27
CA GLU A 42 7.21 -11.72 -10.19
C GLU A 42 5.88 -12.48 -10.29
N GLU A 43 5.21 -12.75 -9.16
CA GLU A 43 3.91 -13.41 -9.14
C GLU A 43 2.80 -12.56 -9.79
N LEU A 44 2.79 -11.25 -9.57
CA LEU A 44 1.87 -10.33 -10.25
C LEU A 44 2.08 -10.34 -11.77
N GLY A 45 3.33 -10.29 -12.22
CA GLY A 45 3.68 -10.34 -13.64
C GLY A 45 3.29 -11.66 -14.31
N LYS A 46 3.43 -12.81 -13.62
CA LYS A 46 2.95 -14.12 -14.14
C LYS A 46 1.45 -14.17 -14.39
N ARG A 47 0.67 -13.25 -13.80
CA ARG A 47 -0.79 -13.15 -13.96
C ARG A 47 -1.18 -12.01 -14.88
N ASP A 48 -0.25 -11.29 -15.50
CA ASP A 48 -0.52 -10.09 -16.30
C ASP A 48 -1.30 -9.01 -15.52
N ALA A 49 -1.00 -8.85 -14.22
CA ALA A 49 -1.52 -7.76 -13.40
C ALA A 49 -0.66 -6.49 -13.55
N ASN A 50 -1.28 -5.31 -13.48
CA ASN A 50 -0.58 -4.04 -13.49
C ASN A 50 -0.13 -3.69 -12.08
N VAL A 51 1.11 -3.23 -11.89
CA VAL A 51 1.65 -2.92 -10.56
C VAL A 51 2.21 -1.50 -10.47
N VAL A 52 1.83 -0.78 -9.42
CA VAL A 52 2.48 0.45 -8.95
C VAL A 52 3.14 0.16 -7.61
N THR A 53 4.45 0.37 -7.54
CA THR A 53 5.22 0.16 -6.31
C THR A 53 5.41 1.48 -5.55
N LEU A 54 5.12 1.46 -4.25
CA LEU A 54 5.35 2.59 -3.35
C LEU A 54 6.38 2.18 -2.32
N TYR A 55 7.38 3.04 -2.11
CA TYR A 55 8.32 2.87 -1.01
C TYR A 55 7.75 3.53 0.24
N ASP A 56 7.63 2.77 1.32
CA ASP A 56 6.94 3.15 2.54
C ASP A 56 7.84 2.89 3.76
N ALA A 57 8.83 3.76 3.92
CA ALA A 57 9.74 3.78 5.07
C ALA A 57 9.33 4.87 6.06
N ASP A 58 9.32 4.53 7.34
CA ASP A 58 8.93 5.42 8.44
C ASP A 58 9.87 6.65 8.50
N GLU A 59 11.13 6.47 8.13
CA GLU A 59 12.16 7.52 8.09
C GLU A 59 11.87 8.58 7.01
N VAL A 60 11.37 8.16 5.84
CA VAL A 60 10.96 9.07 4.75
C VAL A 60 9.74 9.87 5.20
N ASP A 61 8.75 9.20 5.81
CA ASP A 61 7.55 9.85 6.32
C ASP A 61 7.88 10.84 7.45
N ARG A 62 8.77 10.45 8.37
CA ARG A 62 9.30 11.31 9.43
C ARG A 62 9.99 12.54 8.85
N ALA A 63 10.92 12.38 7.91
CA ALA A 63 11.67 13.48 7.34
C ALA A 63 10.74 14.52 6.69
N HIS A 64 9.78 14.04 5.89
CA HIS A 64 8.74 14.88 5.30
C HIS A 64 7.92 15.61 6.37
N THR A 65 7.45 14.88 7.39
CA THR A 65 6.58 15.43 8.43
C THR A 65 7.26 16.49 9.29
N LEU A 66 8.55 16.30 9.58
CA LEU A 66 9.33 17.28 10.32
C LEU A 66 9.54 18.56 9.49
N ALA A 67 9.91 18.42 8.21
CA ALA A 67 10.20 19.53 7.32
C ALA A 67 8.96 20.28 6.82
N HIS A 68 7.79 19.64 6.79
CA HIS A 68 6.55 20.27 6.33
C HIS A 68 6.14 21.42 7.28
N SER A 69 6.03 22.61 6.69
CA SER A 69 5.75 23.86 7.41
C SER A 69 4.25 24.16 7.55
N GLY A 70 3.41 23.53 6.71
CA GLY A 70 1.98 23.79 6.64
C GLY A 70 1.11 22.72 7.28
N GLU A 71 -0.20 22.91 7.17
CA GLU A 71 -1.15 21.83 7.41
C GLU A 71 -1.04 20.78 6.30
N PHE A 72 -1.45 19.56 6.62
CA PHE A 72 -1.57 18.50 5.64
C PHE A 72 -3.00 18.51 5.08
N ASP A 73 -3.13 18.41 3.75
CA ASP A 73 -4.43 18.30 3.11
C ASP A 73 -5.11 16.97 3.49
N GLU A 74 -6.42 16.98 3.75
CA GLU A 74 -7.14 15.76 4.08
C GLU A 74 -7.45 14.98 2.78
N SER A 75 -6.67 13.95 2.47
CA SER A 75 -6.79 13.13 1.23
C SER A 75 -6.41 13.90 -0.04
N PRO A 76 -5.11 14.01 -0.37
CA PRO A 76 -4.68 14.58 -1.64
C PRO A 76 -5.34 13.87 -2.82
N GLU A 77 -5.79 14.63 -3.83
CA GLU A 77 -6.56 14.08 -4.95
C GLU A 77 -5.81 12.97 -5.70
N PHE A 78 -4.50 13.14 -5.90
CA PHE A 78 -3.67 12.16 -6.61
C PHE A 78 -3.57 10.83 -5.83
N GLU A 79 -3.44 10.89 -4.50
CA GLU A 79 -3.39 9.70 -3.65
C GLU A 79 -4.76 9.01 -3.61
N ARG A 80 -5.84 9.80 -3.56
CA ARG A 80 -7.21 9.29 -3.64
C ARG A 80 -7.43 8.55 -4.97
N ALA A 81 -7.07 9.17 -6.09
CA ALA A 81 -7.24 8.57 -7.42
C ALA A 81 -6.50 7.21 -7.51
N LEU A 82 -5.27 7.13 -7.03
CA LEU A 82 -4.49 5.89 -7.03
C LEU A 82 -5.25 4.73 -6.35
N TYR A 83 -5.77 4.96 -5.15
CA TYR A 83 -6.49 3.92 -4.39
C TYR A 83 -7.93 3.69 -4.85
N GLU A 84 -8.57 4.67 -5.50
CA GLU A 84 -9.90 4.50 -6.10
C GLU A 84 -9.87 3.62 -7.36
N HIS A 85 -8.76 3.69 -8.11
CA HIS A 85 -8.56 2.90 -9.32
C HIS A 85 -7.93 1.52 -9.06
N ALA A 86 -7.32 1.30 -7.90
CA ALA A 86 -6.74 0.01 -7.56
C ALA A 86 -7.78 -1.09 -7.29
N ASP A 87 -7.59 -2.26 -7.89
CA ASP A 87 -8.32 -3.48 -7.57
C ASP A 87 -7.80 -4.15 -6.29
N ALA A 88 -6.49 -4.05 -6.03
CA ALA A 88 -5.86 -4.61 -4.84
C ALA A 88 -4.74 -3.73 -4.28
N MET A 89 -4.48 -3.89 -2.98
CA MET A 89 -3.37 -3.25 -2.27
C MET A 89 -2.68 -4.30 -1.42
N LEU A 90 -1.36 -4.41 -1.62
CA LEU A 90 -0.47 -5.23 -0.84
C LEU A 90 0.48 -4.33 -0.06
N ARG A 91 0.52 -4.49 1.25
CA ARG A 91 1.49 -3.81 2.13
C ARG A 91 2.45 -4.84 2.69
N LEU A 92 3.72 -4.76 2.28
CA LEU A 92 4.78 -5.65 2.70
C LEU A 92 5.61 -4.96 3.79
N GLY A 93 5.47 -5.46 5.01
CA GLY A 93 6.28 -4.99 6.14
C GLY A 93 7.56 -5.81 6.28
N GLY A 94 8.71 -5.15 6.39
CA GLY A 94 9.87 -5.71 7.08
C GLY A 94 9.77 -5.39 8.58
N GLY A 95 10.70 -5.91 9.39
CA GLY A 95 10.74 -5.58 10.82
C GLY A 95 10.73 -4.05 11.00
N ARG A 96 9.66 -3.51 11.60
CA ARG A 96 9.51 -2.06 11.77
C ARG A 96 10.56 -1.56 12.76
N ASN A 97 11.23 -0.46 12.41
CA ASN A 97 12.00 0.30 13.36
C ASN A 97 11.04 1.02 14.32
N THR A 98 10.82 0.46 15.51
CA THR A 98 9.79 0.93 16.46
C THR A 98 10.06 2.33 17.01
N THR A 99 11.29 2.85 16.85
CA THR A 99 11.69 4.18 17.32
C THR A 99 11.74 5.22 16.20
N ALA A 100 11.49 4.83 14.94
CA ALA A 100 11.69 5.68 13.76
C ALA A 100 10.95 7.02 13.81
N SER A 101 9.85 7.13 14.57
CA SER A 101 9.05 8.37 14.69
C SER A 101 9.01 8.95 16.11
N ALA A 102 9.89 8.52 17.02
CA ALA A 102 9.82 8.84 18.45
C ALA A 102 9.98 10.35 18.75
N ASP A 103 10.71 11.07 17.92
CA ASP A 103 11.02 12.49 18.08
C ASP A 103 10.06 13.41 17.29
N VAL A 104 9.09 12.86 16.56
CA VAL A 104 8.08 13.65 15.85
C VAL A 104 6.97 14.08 16.84
N PRO A 105 6.69 15.40 16.97
CA PRO A 105 5.65 15.89 17.87
C PRO A 105 4.28 15.23 17.64
N ALA A 106 3.57 14.87 18.71
CA ALA A 106 2.34 14.07 18.64
C ALA A 106 1.23 14.71 17.78
N GLY A 107 1.08 16.04 17.83
CA GLY A 107 0.14 16.76 16.97
C GLY A 107 0.46 16.62 15.48
N LYS A 108 1.74 16.72 15.10
CA LYS A 108 2.19 16.52 13.70
C LYS A 108 1.97 15.08 13.25
N ARG A 109 2.31 14.09 14.09
CA ARG A 109 2.06 12.67 13.77
C ARG A 109 0.58 12.38 13.53
N ARG A 110 -0.31 12.94 14.35
CA ARG A 110 -1.75 12.74 14.21
C ARG A 110 -2.26 13.35 12.89
N ARG A 111 -1.88 14.59 12.58
CA ARG A 111 -2.28 15.25 11.33
C ARG A 111 -1.73 14.54 10.09
N LYS A 112 -0.47 14.07 10.13
CA LYS A 112 0.09 13.24 9.06
C LYS A 112 -0.64 11.91 8.90
N SER A 113 -1.00 11.28 10.02
CA SER A 113 -1.84 10.09 10.00
C SER A 113 -3.21 10.37 9.40
N ASP A 114 -3.83 11.50 9.72
CA ASP A 114 -5.13 11.90 9.19
C ASP A 114 -5.07 12.20 7.68
N HIS A 115 -3.98 12.83 7.22
CA HIS A 115 -3.65 13.06 5.80
C HIS A 115 -3.55 11.75 5.00
N GLY A 116 -2.77 10.78 5.49
CA GLY A 116 -2.68 9.45 4.88
C GLY A 116 -3.96 8.62 5.05
N ARG A 117 -4.77 8.89 6.10
CA ARG A 117 -6.10 8.30 6.33
C ARG A 117 -7.20 9.06 5.58
N GLY A 118 -6.88 9.68 4.44
CA GLY A 118 -7.90 10.15 3.54
C GLY A 118 -8.93 9.06 3.18
N SER A 119 -10.16 9.44 2.87
CA SER A 119 -11.30 8.50 2.65
C SER A 119 -10.98 7.30 1.75
N ALA A 120 -10.05 7.48 0.81
CA ALA A 120 -9.52 6.45 -0.07
C ALA A 120 -8.82 5.30 0.67
N ARG A 121 -7.96 5.59 1.66
CA ARG A 121 -7.29 4.57 2.49
C ARG A 121 -8.17 4.02 3.60
N ARG A 122 -9.25 4.69 4.04
CA ARG A 122 -10.11 4.19 5.13
C ARG A 122 -10.77 2.83 4.83
N GLY A 123 -10.95 2.49 3.55
CA GLY A 123 -11.41 1.16 3.11
C GLY A 123 -10.35 0.05 3.19
N TRP A 124 -9.08 0.42 3.41
CA TRP A 124 -7.89 -0.42 3.32
C TRP A 124 -7.13 -0.36 4.66
N THR A 125 -7.18 -1.44 5.43
CA THR A 125 -6.63 -1.44 6.79
C THR A 125 -5.09 -1.31 6.79
N PRO A 126 -4.48 -0.71 7.84
CA PRO A 126 -3.02 -0.58 7.95
C PRO A 126 -2.28 -1.92 8.07
N THR A 127 -3.03 -2.98 8.38
CA THR A 127 -2.58 -4.37 8.46
C THR A 127 -3.30 -5.18 7.39
N GLY A 128 -2.52 -5.75 6.48
CA GLY A 128 -2.98 -6.82 5.59
C GLY A 128 -3.29 -6.43 4.14
N CYS A 129 -3.40 -7.48 3.35
CA CYS A 129 -3.88 -7.48 1.98
C CYS A 129 -5.39 -7.24 1.95
N ARG A 130 -5.88 -6.40 1.03
CA ARG A 130 -7.30 -6.22 0.77
C ARG A 130 -7.55 -6.10 -0.72
N ARG A 131 -8.70 -6.60 -1.18
CA ARG A 131 -9.22 -6.41 -2.54
C ARG A 131 -10.38 -5.41 -2.50
N SER A 132 -10.48 -4.54 -3.48
CA SER A 132 -11.59 -3.61 -3.64
C SER A 132 -12.88 -4.39 -3.92
N THR A 133 -13.94 -4.11 -3.15
CA THR A 133 -15.28 -4.68 -3.41
C THR A 133 -16.04 -3.94 -4.52
N ARG A 134 -15.44 -2.90 -5.12
CA ARG A 134 -16.14 -1.98 -6.05
C ARG A 134 -16.26 -2.49 -7.48
N ARG A 135 -15.60 -3.59 -7.88
CA ARG A 135 -15.76 -4.19 -9.23
C ARG A 135 -17.23 -4.44 -9.60
N ALA A 136 -18.09 -4.76 -8.63
CA ALA A 136 -19.53 -4.96 -8.85
C ALA A 136 -20.30 -3.68 -9.25
N ARG A 137 -19.77 -2.48 -8.97
CA ARG A 137 -20.46 -1.20 -9.20
C ARG A 137 -20.14 -0.56 -10.56
N TRP A 138 -19.00 -0.92 -11.17
CA TRP A 138 -18.62 -0.45 -12.50
C TRP A 138 -19.25 -1.30 -13.62
N LEU A 139 -19.38 -2.61 -13.41
CA LEU A 139 -20.07 -3.51 -14.35
C LEU A 139 -21.59 -3.23 -14.44
N SER A 140 -22.22 -2.70 -13.38
CA SER A 140 -23.66 -2.39 -13.37
C SER A 140 -24.03 -0.99 -13.90
N ARG A 141 -23.05 -0.17 -14.30
CA ARG A 141 -23.27 1.18 -14.88
C ARG A 141 -22.95 1.29 -16.38
N ARG A 142 -22.59 0.18 -17.02
CA ARG A 142 -22.50 0.07 -18.49
C ARG A 142 -23.52 -0.93 -19.02
N VAL A 143 -24.81 -0.63 -18.85
CA VAL A 143 -25.92 -1.11 -19.70
C VAL A 143 -26.92 0.03 -19.81
#